data_AF-A0A535ICX2-F1
#
_entry.id   AF-A0A535ICX2-F1
#
_cell.length_a   1.000
_cell.length_b   1.000
_cell.length_c   1.000
_cell.angle_alpha   90.00
_cell.angle_beta   90.00
_cell.angle_gamma   90.00
#
_symmetry.space_group_name_H-M   'P 1'
#
loop_
_entity.id
_entity.type
_entity.pdbx_description
1 polymer ?
#
loop_
_entity_poly.entity_id
_entity_poly.type
_entity_poly.pdbx_seq_one_letter_code
_entity_poly.pdbx_strand_id
1 'polypeptide(L)'
;DARDVDFTWKLWTNPEFPAFNTTGLNLITSADVSSDNLTITFHLKSGFQPFLSVWSDGGFAPIAAHHYSSVAPDKVLTSSDNLNPSVTSGPFMMVDSKPGDHYTVKRNPNYYRASEGLPYLDQVERRLTTSD
;
A
#
# COMPACT_ATOMS: atom_id res chain seq x y z
N ASP A 1 -11.08 3.22 1.23
CA ASP A 1 -11.69 3.73 2.48
C ASP A 1 -11.17 2.88 3.65
N ALA A 2 -11.80 2.91 4.83
CA ALA A 2 -11.36 2.13 6.00
C ALA A 2 -11.32 0.61 5.75
N ARG A 3 -12.08 0.09 4.77
CA ARG A 3 -12.08 -1.34 4.42
C ARG A 3 -10.78 -1.77 3.75
N ASP A 4 -10.12 -0.87 3.00
CA ASP A 4 -8.79 -1.13 2.43
C ASP A 4 -7.75 -1.28 3.56
N VAL A 5 -7.86 -0.46 4.60
CA VAL A 5 -6.97 -0.53 5.78
C VAL A 5 -7.21 -1.83 6.57
N ASP A 6 -8.48 -2.20 6.78
CA ASP A 6 -8.87 -3.47 7.43
C ASP A 6 -8.39 -4.70 6.63
N PHE A 7 -8.54 -4.69 5.31
CA PHE A 7 -8.00 -5.73 4.44
C PHE A 7 -6.48 -5.82 4.53
N THR A 8 -5.80 -4.67 4.56
CA THR A 8 -4.33 -4.60 4.54
C THR A 8 -3.72 -5.34 5.73
N TRP A 9 -4.08 -5.01 6.97
CA TRP A 9 -3.44 -5.68 8.11
C TRP A 9 -3.74 -7.19 8.15
N LYS A 10 -4.93 -7.61 7.69
CA LYS A 10 -5.31 -9.03 7.59
C LYS A 10 -4.49 -9.76 6.53
N LEU A 11 -4.26 -9.13 5.38
CA LEU A 11 -3.41 -9.69 4.33
C LEU A 11 -1.96 -9.82 4.82
N TRP A 12 -1.40 -8.76 5.39
CA TRP A 12 -0.02 -8.76 5.87
C TRP A 12 0.26 -9.74 7.00
N THR A 13 -0.74 -10.04 7.84
CA THR A 13 -0.64 -11.01 8.93
C THR A 13 -1.11 -12.41 8.54
N ASN A 14 -1.56 -12.61 7.29
CA ASN A 14 -1.94 -13.92 6.79
C ASN A 14 -0.68 -14.80 6.64
N PRO A 15 -0.66 -16.03 7.20
CA PRO A 15 0.49 -16.94 7.09
C PRO A 15 0.91 -17.30 5.66
N GLU A 16 0.00 -17.23 4.69
CA GLU A 16 0.27 -17.51 3.28
C GLU A 16 0.83 -16.29 2.53
N PHE A 17 0.65 -15.08 3.06
CA PHE A 17 1.22 -13.88 2.47
C PHE A 17 2.69 -13.76 2.90
N PRO A 18 3.65 -13.71 1.95
CA PRO A 18 5.08 -13.64 2.26
C PRO A 18 5.51 -12.24 2.70
N ALA A 19 4.94 -11.73 3.80
CA ALA A 19 5.31 -10.45 4.40
C ALA A 19 6.77 -10.44 4.85
N PHE A 20 7.51 -9.38 4.49
CA PHE A 20 8.88 -9.19 4.95
C PHE A 20 8.97 -8.81 6.44
N ASN A 21 7.90 -8.19 6.97
CA ASN A 21 7.78 -7.75 8.35
C ASN A 21 6.30 -7.66 8.73
N THR A 22 5.95 -8.03 9.95
CA THR A 22 4.58 -7.92 10.50
C THR A 22 4.54 -7.21 11.85
N THR A 23 5.65 -6.58 12.26
CA THR A 23 5.80 -5.93 13.56
C THR A 23 4.72 -4.86 13.74
N GLY A 24 4.00 -4.92 14.85
CA GLY A 24 2.89 -4.00 15.16
C GLY A 24 1.56 -4.47 14.58
N LEU A 25 1.52 -4.89 13.30
CA LEU A 25 0.31 -5.46 12.70
C LEU A 25 -0.10 -6.77 13.38
N ASN A 26 0.87 -7.62 13.74
CA ASN A 26 0.66 -8.88 14.46
C ASN A 26 0.17 -8.71 15.91
N LEU A 27 0.03 -7.47 16.40
CA LEU A 27 -0.57 -7.15 17.69
C LEU A 27 -2.08 -6.89 17.58
N ILE A 28 -2.60 -6.65 16.37
CA ILE A 28 -4.03 -6.41 16.12
C ILE A 28 -4.78 -7.73 16.32
N THR A 29 -5.80 -7.71 17.18
CA THR A 29 -6.70 -8.86 17.41
C THR A 29 -7.99 -8.72 16.63
N SER A 30 -8.47 -7.49 16.45
CA SER A 30 -9.67 -7.15 15.69
C SER A 30 -9.65 -5.68 15.29
N ALA A 31 -10.52 -5.33 14.35
CA ALA A 31 -10.78 -3.94 13.97
C ALA A 31 -12.28 -3.72 13.74
N ASP A 32 -12.78 -2.55 14.12
CA ASP A 32 -14.14 -2.11 13.83
C ASP A 32 -14.10 -1.04 12.73
N VAL A 33 -14.85 -1.29 11.65
CA VAL A 33 -15.06 -0.30 10.59
C VAL A 33 -16.43 0.33 10.80
N SER A 34 -16.44 1.65 10.96
CA SER A 34 -17.65 2.47 11.05
C SER A 34 -18.58 2.28 9.85
N SER A 35 -19.88 2.54 10.04
CA SER A 35 -20.90 2.36 9.00
C SER A 35 -20.72 3.22 7.75
N ASP A 36 -20.03 4.36 7.86
CA ASP A 36 -19.69 5.23 6.73
C ASP A 36 -18.37 4.82 6.04
N ASN A 37 -17.67 3.83 6.58
CA ASN A 37 -16.36 3.34 6.14
C ASN A 37 -15.24 4.39 6.21
N LEU A 38 -15.38 5.47 6.99
CA LEU A 38 -14.36 6.52 7.10
C LEU A 38 -13.55 6.44 8.40
N THR A 39 -13.98 5.62 9.35
CA THR A 39 -13.28 5.37 10.61
C THR A 39 -12.97 3.88 10.79
N ILE A 40 -11.75 3.59 11.22
CA ILE A 40 -11.30 2.26 11.68
C ILE A 40 -10.78 2.36 13.12
N THR A 41 -11.19 1.42 13.98
CA THR A 41 -10.68 1.28 15.36
C THR A 41 -9.95 -0.03 15.49
N PHE A 42 -8.69 -0.02 15.90
CA PHE A 42 -7.89 -1.24 16.13
C PHE A 42 -7.90 -1.65 17.59
N HIS A 43 -8.08 -2.94 17.85
CA HIS A 43 -7.93 -3.55 19.17
C HIS A 43 -6.63 -4.34 19.20
N LEU A 44 -5.76 -4.03 20.17
CA LEU A 44 -4.43 -4.64 20.28
C LEU A 44 -4.38 -5.59 21.48
N LYS A 45 -3.68 -6.72 21.34
CA LYS A 45 -3.44 -7.65 22.45
C LYS A 45 -2.54 -7.10 23.55
N SER A 46 -1.74 -6.07 23.24
CA SER A 46 -0.85 -5.40 24.18
C SER A 46 -0.52 -4.00 23.68
N GLY A 47 -0.15 -3.10 24.59
CA GLY A 47 0.32 -1.77 24.23
C GLY A 47 1.56 -1.81 23.34
N PHE A 48 1.61 -0.93 22.34
CA PHE A 48 2.74 -0.78 21.43
C PHE A 48 2.89 0.70 21.06
N GLN A 49 3.86 1.36 21.69
CA GLN A 49 4.05 2.82 21.54
C GLN A 49 4.20 3.25 20.06
N PRO A 50 4.94 2.51 19.20
CA PRO A 50 5.08 2.87 17.79
C PRO A 50 3.88 2.52 16.90
N PHE A 51 2.73 2.10 17.43
CA PHE A 51 1.63 1.59 16.59
C PHE A 51 1.17 2.58 15.51
N LEU A 52 1.16 3.88 15.80
CA LEU A 52 0.80 4.90 14.81
C LEU A 52 1.83 4.99 13.67
N SER A 53 3.13 4.78 13.95
CA SER A 53 4.16 4.90 12.92
C SER A 53 4.06 3.79 11.87
N VAL A 54 3.57 2.61 12.27
CA VAL A 54 3.27 1.47 11.36
C VAL A 54 2.38 1.91 10.19
N TRP A 55 1.47 2.86 10.42
CA TRP A 55 0.51 3.30 9.41
C TRP A 55 0.90 4.58 8.67
N SER A 56 1.90 5.33 9.15
CA SER A 56 2.23 6.65 8.63
C SER A 56 3.53 6.72 7.82
N ASP A 57 4.42 5.73 7.95
CA ASP A 57 5.73 5.74 7.28
C ASP A 57 5.71 5.24 5.82
N GLY A 58 4.57 4.69 5.39
CA GLY A 58 4.34 4.17 4.04
C GLY A 58 4.73 2.70 3.84
N GLY A 59 5.37 2.04 4.82
CA GLY A 59 5.79 0.63 4.71
C GLY A 59 4.62 -0.35 4.61
N PHE A 60 3.50 -0.03 5.27
CA PHE A 60 2.25 -0.79 5.24
C PHE A 60 1.11 0.01 4.60
N ALA A 61 1.42 0.70 3.50
CA ALA A 61 0.43 1.50 2.77
C ALA A 61 -0.85 0.68 2.47
N PRO A 62 -2.05 1.28 2.58
CA PRO A 62 -3.30 0.57 2.32
C PRO A 62 -3.34 -0.05 0.91
N ILE A 63 -3.67 -1.33 0.86
CA ILE A 63 -3.88 -2.12 -0.35
C ILE A 63 -5.37 -2.09 -0.69
N ALA A 64 -5.69 -1.82 -1.95
CA ALA A 64 -7.06 -1.71 -2.45
C ALA A 64 -7.81 -3.05 -2.33
N ALA A 65 -8.68 -3.18 -1.33
CA ALA A 65 -9.41 -4.42 -1.06
C ALA A 65 -10.27 -4.83 -2.25
N HIS A 66 -10.94 -3.87 -2.89
CA HIS A 66 -11.79 -4.14 -4.07
C HIS A 66 -11.02 -4.70 -5.28
N HIS A 67 -9.69 -4.55 -5.31
CA HIS A 67 -8.82 -5.08 -6.36
C HIS A 67 -8.16 -6.39 -5.95
N TYR A 68 -7.72 -6.51 -4.70
CA TYR A 68 -6.90 -7.64 -4.24
C TYR A 68 -7.67 -8.70 -3.43
N SER A 69 -8.92 -8.47 -3.01
CA SER A 69 -9.65 -9.42 -2.15
C SER A 69 -9.96 -10.77 -2.80
N SER A 70 -9.97 -10.83 -4.14
CA SER A 70 -10.17 -12.07 -4.90
C SER A 70 -8.86 -12.77 -5.27
N VAL A 71 -7.70 -12.18 -4.94
CA VAL A 71 -6.38 -12.75 -5.20
C VAL A 71 -5.96 -13.58 -3.99
N ALA A 72 -5.53 -14.82 -4.21
CA ALA A 72 -4.99 -15.65 -3.13
C ALA A 72 -3.77 -14.95 -2.48
N PRO A 73 -3.64 -14.95 -1.13
CA PRO A 73 -2.59 -14.20 -0.45
C PRO A 73 -1.17 -14.50 -0.95
N ASP A 74 -0.86 -15.77 -1.20
CA ASP A 74 0.44 -16.22 -1.71
C ASP A 74 0.74 -15.75 -3.15
N LYS A 75 -0.28 -15.30 -3.89
CA LYS A 75 -0.18 -14.79 -5.26
C LYS A 75 -0.09 -13.27 -5.35
N VAL A 76 -0.38 -12.52 -4.28
CA VAL A 76 -0.41 -11.05 -4.34
C VAL A 76 0.94 -10.48 -4.78
N LEU A 77 2.05 -10.88 -4.16
CA LEU A 77 3.39 -10.36 -4.50
C LEU A 77 3.95 -10.86 -5.84
N THR A 78 3.41 -11.95 -6.38
CA THR A 78 3.84 -12.50 -7.68
C THR A 78 2.92 -12.08 -8.83
N SER A 79 1.85 -11.34 -8.54
CA SER A 79 0.95 -10.79 -9.53
C SER A 79 1.64 -9.74 -10.41
N SER A 80 1.14 -9.55 -11.63
CA SER A 80 1.60 -8.48 -12.53
C SER A 80 1.43 -7.09 -11.94
N ASP A 81 0.42 -6.89 -11.09
CA ASP A 81 0.19 -5.61 -10.41
C ASP A 81 1.29 -5.26 -9.39
N ASN A 82 2.04 -6.23 -8.87
CA ASN A 82 3.17 -5.93 -7.99
C ASN A 82 4.29 -5.18 -8.74
N LEU A 83 4.46 -5.47 -10.04
CA LEU A 83 5.43 -4.78 -10.89
C LEU A 83 4.82 -3.54 -11.56
N ASN A 84 3.57 -3.65 -12.00
CA ASN A 84 2.86 -2.62 -12.76
C ASN A 84 1.47 -2.36 -12.13
N PRO A 85 1.41 -1.67 -10.98
CA PRO A 85 0.16 -1.48 -10.27
C PRO A 85 -0.83 -0.65 -11.09
N SER A 86 -2.01 -1.23 -11.31
CA SER A 86 -3.12 -0.59 -12.01
C SER A 86 -3.98 0.31 -11.11
N VAL A 87 -3.95 0.07 -9.79
CA VAL A 87 -4.70 0.83 -8.79
C VAL A 87 -3.74 1.44 -7.78
N THR A 88 -3.65 2.78 -7.75
CA THR A 88 -2.84 3.53 -6.78
C THR A 88 -3.60 4.73 -6.23
N SER A 89 -3.35 5.08 -4.97
CA SER A 89 -3.89 6.29 -4.31
C SER A 89 -2.84 7.39 -4.11
N GLY A 90 -1.59 7.12 -4.50
CA GLY A 90 -0.46 8.03 -4.35
C GLY A 90 -0.40 9.12 -5.43
N PRO A 91 0.62 10.00 -5.35
CA PRO A 91 0.78 11.15 -6.26
C PRO A 91 1.14 10.76 -7.69
N PHE A 92 1.62 9.54 -7.91
CA PHE A 92 2.01 9.06 -9.24
C PHE A 92 1.39 7.68 -9.55
N MET A 93 1.20 7.41 -10.84
CA MET A 93 0.72 6.14 -11.40
C MET A 93 1.82 5.52 -12.27
N MET A 94 1.89 4.19 -12.31
CA MET A 94 2.87 3.48 -13.12
C MET A 94 2.64 3.73 -14.62
N VAL A 95 3.73 3.96 -15.36
CA VAL A 95 3.74 4.02 -16.83
C VAL A 95 4.42 2.79 -17.40
N ASP A 96 5.63 2.50 -16.93
CA ASP A 96 6.43 1.35 -17.32
C ASP A 96 7.40 0.97 -16.20
N SER A 97 7.71 -0.33 -16.11
CA SER A 97 8.62 -0.88 -15.11
C SER A 97 9.41 -2.02 -15.73
N LYS A 98 10.73 -1.82 -15.83
CA LYS A 98 11.69 -2.79 -16.34
C LYS A 98 12.67 -3.19 -15.23
N PRO A 99 12.49 -4.38 -14.62
CA PRO A 99 13.36 -4.86 -13.55
C PRO A 99 14.84 -4.81 -13.92
N GLY A 100 15.66 -4.27 -13.01
CA GLY A 100 17.11 -4.13 -13.20
C GLY A 100 17.54 -2.93 -14.06
N ASP A 101 16.60 -2.15 -14.61
CA ASP A 101 16.88 -1.03 -15.52
C ASP A 101 16.24 0.26 -15.00
N HIS A 102 14.92 0.42 -15.16
CA HIS A 102 14.22 1.64 -14.76
C HIS A 102 12.75 1.41 -14.45
N TYR A 103 12.11 2.42 -13.86
CA TYR A 103 10.67 2.58 -13.91
C TYR A 103 10.30 4.04 -14.11
N THR A 104 9.16 4.25 -14.77
CA THR A 104 8.59 5.57 -15.04
C THR A 104 7.20 5.66 -14.41
N VAL A 105 6.96 6.75 -13.70
CA VAL A 105 5.65 7.07 -13.13
C VAL A 105 5.20 8.45 -13.59
N LYS A 106 3.90 8.61 -13.86
CA LYS A 106 3.28 9.88 -14.28
C LYS A 106 2.37 10.43 -13.19
N ARG A 107 2.14 11.75 -13.20
CA ARG A 107 1.22 12.44 -12.30
C ARG A 107 -0.14 11.72 -12.23
N ASN A 108 -0.62 11.46 -11.01
CA ASN A 108 -1.96 10.92 -10.77
C ASN A 108 -2.99 12.07 -10.74
N PRO A 109 -3.88 12.22 -11.74
CA PRO A 109 -4.90 13.28 -11.72
C PRO A 109 -5.95 13.07 -10.62
N ASN A 110 -6.06 11.85 -10.08
CA ASN A 110 -7.00 11.49 -9.01
C ASN A 110 -6.34 11.49 -7.62
N TYR A 111 -5.13 12.05 -7.49
CA TYR A 111 -4.48 12.19 -6.20
C TYR A 111 -5.32 13.08 -5.27
N TYR A 112 -5.38 12.78 -3.98
CA TYR A 112 -6.23 13.52 -3.04
C TYR A 112 -5.87 15.01 -2.90
N ARG A 113 -4.67 15.41 -3.35
CA ARG A 113 -4.20 16.81 -3.39
C ARG A 113 -4.08 17.37 -4.82
N ALA A 114 -4.69 16.71 -5.81
CA ALA A 114 -4.63 17.17 -7.20
C ALA A 114 -5.24 18.57 -7.38
N SER A 115 -6.29 18.89 -6.61
CA SER A 115 -6.90 20.23 -6.60
C SER A 115 -5.96 21.33 -6.07
N GLU A 116 -4.93 20.96 -5.30
CA GLU A 116 -3.85 21.86 -4.86
C GLU A 116 -2.75 22.03 -5.92
N GLY A 117 -2.88 21.36 -7.08
CA GLY A 117 -1.87 21.36 -8.14
C GLY A 117 -0.74 20.33 -7.94
N LEU A 118 -0.91 19.38 -7.01
CA LEU A 118 0.11 18.38 -6.67
C LEU A 118 -0.07 17.03 -7.37
N PRO A 119 1.01 16.26 -7.57
CA PRO A 119 2.42 16.68 -7.46
C PRO A 119 2.78 17.65 -8.59
N TYR A 120 3.77 18.53 -8.41
CA TYR A 120 4.16 19.50 -9.45
C TYR A 120 4.82 18.87 -10.68
N LEU A 121 5.45 17.71 -10.51
CA LEU A 121 6.13 17.00 -11.60
C LEU A 121 5.11 16.23 -12.43
N ASP A 122 5.25 16.30 -13.75
CA ASP A 122 4.43 15.50 -14.68
C ASP A 122 4.85 14.03 -14.72
N GLN A 123 6.15 13.78 -14.57
CA GLN A 123 6.73 12.46 -14.66
C GLN A 123 7.99 12.36 -13.79
N VAL A 124 8.23 11.17 -13.24
CA VAL A 124 9.48 10.79 -12.58
C VAL A 124 9.97 9.49 -13.21
N GLU A 125 11.22 9.47 -13.63
CA GLU A 125 11.91 8.28 -14.10
C GLU A 125 13.02 7.94 -13.12
N ARG A 126 12.98 6.74 -12.54
CA ARG A 126 14.08 6.23 -11.72
C ARG A 126 14.85 5.20 -12.53
N ARG A 127 16.12 5.49 -12.79
CA ARG A 127 17.06 4.59 -13.46
C ARG A 127 18.03 3.98 -12.46
N LEU A 128 18.36 2.71 -12.66
CA LEU A 128 19.40 1.99 -11.95
C LEU A 128 20.69 2.10 -12.77
N THR A 129 21.72 2.69 -12.19
CA THR A 129 23.04 2.81 -12.81
C THR A 129 24.08 2.17 -11.90
N THR A 130 24.88 1.26 -12.43
CA THR A 130 26.11 0.80 -11.76
C THR A 130 27.26 1.66 -12.23
N SER A 131 28.07 2.15 -11.28
CA SER A 131 29.36 2.75 -11.62
C SER A 131 30.34 1.63 -11.91
N ASP A 132 31.05 1.73 -13.03
CA ASP A 132 32.21 0.87 -13.34
C ASP A 132 33.43 1.24 -12.47
#